data_AF-A9FHG5-F1
#
_entry.id   AF-A9FHG5-F1
#
_cell.length_a   1.000
_cell.length_b   1.000
_cell.length_c   1.000
_cell.angle_alpha   90.00
_cell.angle_beta   90.00
_cell.angle_gamma   90.00
#
_symmetry.space_group_name_H-M   'P 1'
#
loop_
_entity.id
_entity.type
_entity.pdbx_description
1 polymer ?
#
loop_
_entity_poly.entity_id
_entity_poly.type
_entity_poly.pdbx_seq_one_letter_code
_entity_poly.pdbx_strand_id
1 'polypeptide(L)'
;MNQDKSVFPLCGLALSSFLALGCIVDVEPSSQRRPRPVQAVGSLTMEWTVASRIDSRACSQHSRGGADFELIVYRGSREVARDYARCDDFSITVDLPPDEYTATATLVERGNDRPVTTTLQVEDIHIVRGATLNLDVDFPPSSFLR
;
A
#
# COMPACT_ATOMS: atom_id res chain seq x y z
N MET A 1 -17.63 -16.18 19.26
CA MET A 1 -17.85 -17.53 18.72
C MET A 1 -17.55 -18.53 19.83
N ASN A 2 -18.61 -19.09 20.40
CA ASN A 2 -18.58 -20.17 21.38
C ASN A 2 -18.04 -21.45 20.73
N GLN A 3 -17.05 -22.07 21.34
CA GLN A 3 -16.87 -23.52 21.27
C GLN A 3 -16.43 -24.00 22.66
N ASP A 4 -17.44 -24.44 23.41
CA ASP A 4 -17.35 -25.22 24.63
C ASP A 4 -16.42 -26.43 24.44
N LYS A 5 -15.52 -26.66 25.40
CA LYS A 5 -14.80 -27.92 25.52
C LYS A 5 -14.96 -28.44 26.94
N SER A 6 -15.82 -29.44 27.05
CA SER A 6 -16.18 -30.19 28.24
C SER A 6 -14.94 -30.82 28.89
N VAL A 7 -14.79 -30.57 30.19
CA VAL A 7 -13.78 -31.20 31.06
C VAL A 7 -14.41 -32.42 31.71
N PHE A 8 -13.87 -33.61 31.46
CA PHE A 8 -14.15 -34.81 32.25
C PHE A 8 -12.84 -35.31 32.86
N PRO A 9 -12.66 -35.25 34.19
CA PRO A 9 -11.51 -35.82 34.85
C PRO A 9 -11.81 -37.29 35.15
N LEU A 10 -11.28 -38.19 34.33
CA LEU A 10 -11.20 -39.61 34.67
C LEU A 10 -9.94 -39.83 35.50
N CYS A 11 -10.12 -39.85 36.82
CA CYS A 11 -9.16 -40.43 37.75
C CYS A 11 -8.99 -41.93 37.44
N GLY A 12 -7.82 -42.29 36.95
CA GLY A 12 -7.30 -43.65 36.95
C GLY A 12 -5.93 -43.67 37.62
N LEU A 13 -5.88 -44.06 38.89
CA LEU A 13 -4.66 -44.37 39.62
C LEU A 13 -4.19 -45.77 39.22
N ALA A 14 -2.96 -45.92 38.71
CA ALA A 14 -2.18 -47.13 38.90
C ALA A 14 -0.69 -46.88 38.63
N LEU A 15 0.13 -47.40 39.54
CA LEU A 15 1.59 -47.33 39.61
C LEU A 15 2.25 -47.99 38.40
N SER A 16 3.42 -47.51 37.94
CA SER A 16 4.69 -48.30 37.89
C SER A 16 5.86 -47.63 37.13
N SER A 17 7.01 -47.64 37.82
CA SER A 17 8.36 -48.05 37.36
C SER A 17 9.13 -47.28 36.26
N PHE A 18 10.30 -46.82 36.68
CA PHE A 18 11.47 -46.37 35.93
C PHE A 18 11.75 -47.11 34.61
N LEU A 19 11.88 -46.36 33.52
CA LEU A 19 12.98 -46.46 32.56
C LEU A 19 13.23 -45.07 31.96
N ALA A 20 14.41 -44.52 32.22
CA ALA A 20 14.89 -43.28 31.61
C ALA A 20 15.23 -43.54 30.14
N LEU A 21 14.23 -43.44 29.26
CA LEU A 21 14.43 -43.24 27.83
C LEU A 21 14.37 -41.72 27.59
N GLY A 22 15.52 -41.09 27.60
CA GLY A 22 15.65 -39.69 27.20
C GLY A 22 15.17 -39.56 25.75
N CYS A 23 14.01 -38.94 25.56
CA CYS A 23 13.61 -38.45 24.25
C CYS A 23 14.59 -37.33 23.87
N ILE A 24 15.57 -37.67 23.04
CA ILE A 24 16.31 -36.66 22.29
C ILE A 24 15.27 -36.08 21.33
N VAL A 25 14.73 -34.91 21.66
CA VAL A 25 13.97 -34.13 20.70
C VAL A 25 15.01 -33.61 19.72
N ASP A 26 15.17 -34.32 18.61
CA ASP A 26 15.87 -33.82 17.44
C ASP A 26 15.03 -32.67 16.90
N VAL A 27 15.31 -31.46 17.41
CA VAL A 27 14.80 -30.23 16.80
C VAL A 27 15.58 -30.09 15.52
N GLU A 28 15.04 -30.68 14.44
CA GLU A 28 15.51 -30.44 13.09
C GLU A 28 15.63 -28.92 12.95
N PRO A 29 16.84 -28.35 12.77
CA PRO A 29 16.99 -26.92 12.68
C PRO A 29 16.29 -26.50 11.40
N SER A 30 15.06 -26.03 11.56
CA SER A 30 14.22 -25.50 10.50
C SER A 30 15.11 -24.59 9.69
N SER A 31 15.42 -25.04 8.46
CA SER A 31 16.36 -24.39 7.55
C SER A 31 16.21 -22.88 7.68
N GLN A 32 17.24 -22.24 8.24
CA GLN A 32 17.27 -20.78 8.37
C GLN A 32 17.14 -20.23 6.96
N ARG A 33 15.92 -19.89 6.55
CA ARG A 33 15.72 -18.92 5.47
C ARG A 33 16.46 -17.69 5.93
N ARG A 34 17.65 -17.45 5.37
CA ARG A 34 18.32 -16.17 5.52
C ARG A 34 17.27 -15.10 5.26
N PRO A 35 17.03 -14.16 6.19
CA PRO A 35 16.12 -13.06 5.92
C PRO A 35 16.57 -12.42 4.62
N ARG A 36 15.69 -12.40 3.60
CA ARG A 36 15.98 -11.66 2.37
C ARG A 36 16.25 -10.22 2.83
N PRO A 37 17.38 -9.60 2.44
CA PRO A 37 17.64 -8.22 2.81
C PRO A 37 16.42 -7.39 2.39
N VAL A 38 15.75 -6.78 3.36
CA VAL A 38 14.74 -5.76 3.06
C VAL A 38 15.52 -4.63 2.41
N GLN A 39 15.35 -4.44 1.11
CA GLN A 39 15.97 -3.29 0.46
C GLN A 39 15.38 -2.06 1.12
N ALA A 40 16.22 -1.24 1.73
CA ALA A 40 15.77 0.01 2.31
C ALA A 40 15.23 0.89 1.18
N VAL A 41 13.92 1.14 1.23
CA VAL A 41 13.15 1.96 0.29
C VAL A 41 13.15 3.42 0.72
N GLY A 42 12.93 4.34 -0.22
CA GLY A 42 12.42 5.67 0.08
C GLY A 42 10.92 5.71 -0.22
N SER A 43 10.30 6.86 -0.02
CA SER A 43 8.86 7.02 -0.27
C SER A 43 8.57 8.29 -1.08
N LEU A 44 7.60 8.20 -1.97
CA LEU A 44 6.98 9.34 -2.65
C LEU A 44 5.62 9.59 -2.02
N THR A 45 5.42 10.76 -1.43
CA THR A 45 4.12 11.25 -1.00
C THR A 45 3.64 12.28 -2.01
N MET A 46 2.48 12.03 -2.59
CA MET A 46 1.82 12.94 -3.52
C MET A 46 0.58 13.50 -2.83
N GLU A 47 0.54 14.82 -2.70
CA GLU A 47 -0.61 15.57 -2.21
C GLU A 47 -1.27 16.28 -3.38
N TRP A 48 -2.60 16.45 -3.31
CA TRP A 48 -3.31 17.14 -4.38
C TRP A 48 -4.40 18.07 -3.88
N THR A 49 -4.73 19.02 -4.75
CA THR A 49 -5.88 19.90 -4.59
C THR A 49 -6.81 19.81 -5.79
N VAL A 50 -8.09 20.11 -5.56
CA VAL A 50 -9.10 20.23 -6.62
C VAL A 50 -9.58 21.68 -6.64
N ALA A 51 -9.38 22.35 -7.77
CA ALA A 51 -9.59 23.79 -7.90
C ALA A 51 -8.89 24.59 -6.79
N SER A 52 -7.64 24.22 -6.50
CA SER A 52 -6.78 24.79 -5.46
C SER A 52 -7.36 24.68 -4.04
N ARG A 53 -8.18 23.66 -3.78
CA ARG A 53 -8.81 23.38 -2.47
C ARG A 53 -8.67 21.92 -2.06
N ILE A 54 -8.53 21.72 -0.75
CA ILE A 54 -8.71 20.43 -0.06
C ILE A 54 -10.17 20.41 0.46
N ASP A 55 -11.11 20.08 -0.43
CA ASP A 55 -12.55 20.04 -0.13
C ASP A 55 -13.18 18.81 -0.77
N SER A 56 -13.63 17.85 0.04
CA SER A 56 -14.24 16.60 -0.44
C SER A 56 -15.48 16.83 -1.30
N ARG A 57 -16.15 17.99 -1.18
CA ARG A 57 -17.27 18.37 -2.05
C ARG A 57 -16.81 18.67 -3.47
N ALA A 58 -15.58 19.12 -3.68
CA ALA A 58 -15.05 19.37 -5.01
C ALA A 58 -14.90 18.06 -5.81
N CYS A 59 -14.54 16.95 -5.13
CA CYS A 59 -14.41 15.63 -5.76
C CYS A 59 -15.74 15.07 -6.31
N SER A 60 -16.86 15.34 -5.63
CA SER A 60 -18.19 14.85 -6.06
C SER A 60 -18.87 15.76 -7.09
N GLN A 61 -18.47 17.02 -7.20
CA GLN A 61 -19.04 17.95 -8.19
C GLN A 61 -18.68 17.57 -9.63
N HIS A 62 -17.54 16.91 -9.83
CA HIS A 62 -16.99 16.64 -11.15
C HIS A 62 -17.07 15.18 -11.59
N SER A 63 -17.63 14.29 -10.77
CA SER A 63 -17.75 12.86 -11.07
C SER A 63 -19.11 12.31 -10.63
N ARG A 64 -19.79 11.54 -11.48
CA ARG A 64 -21.17 11.07 -11.20
C ARG A 64 -21.22 9.91 -10.19
N GLY A 65 -20.11 9.20 -9.99
CA GLY A 65 -19.96 8.09 -9.04
C GLY A 65 -18.85 8.28 -8.00
N GLY A 66 -18.27 9.48 -7.93
CA GLY A 66 -17.00 9.71 -7.24
C GLY A 66 -15.80 9.53 -8.17
N ALA A 67 -14.68 10.11 -7.77
CA ALA A 67 -13.41 10.01 -8.46
C ALA A 67 -12.35 9.42 -7.53
N ASP A 68 -11.40 8.72 -8.13
CA ASP A 68 -10.18 8.26 -7.48
C ASP A 68 -8.98 8.98 -8.12
N PHE A 69 -7.99 9.28 -7.30
CA PHE A 69 -6.69 9.76 -7.73
C PHE A 69 -5.86 8.56 -8.19
N GLU A 70 -5.51 8.52 -9.47
CA GLU A 70 -4.62 7.53 -10.06
C GLU A 70 -3.21 8.10 -10.15
N LEU A 71 -2.26 7.39 -9.55
CA LEU A 71 -0.82 7.64 -9.67
C LEU A 71 -0.17 6.48 -10.42
N ILE A 72 0.51 6.77 -11.53
CA ILE A 72 1.33 5.79 -12.25
C ILE A 72 2.77 6.26 -12.22
N VAL A 73 3.69 5.42 -11.73
CA VAL A 73 5.11 5.73 -11.61
C VAL A 73 5.89 4.93 -12.64
N TYR A 74 6.82 5.60 -13.32
CA TYR A 74 7.66 5.05 -14.37
C TYR A 74 9.14 5.15 -14.01
N ARG A 75 9.90 4.13 -14.39
CA ARG A 75 11.36 4.16 -14.46
C ARG A 75 11.77 4.07 -15.92
N GLY A 76 12.21 5.18 -16.50
CA GLY A 76 12.30 5.31 -17.95
C GLY A 76 10.91 5.15 -18.59
N SER A 77 10.74 4.22 -19.52
CA SER A 77 9.45 3.93 -20.14
C SER A 77 8.63 2.82 -19.46
N ARG A 78 9.18 2.19 -18.41
CA ARG A 78 8.56 1.06 -17.74
C ARG A 78 7.73 1.53 -16.55
N GLU A 79 6.45 1.16 -16.53
CA GLU A 79 5.60 1.27 -15.34
C GLU A 79 6.13 0.35 -14.23
N VAL A 80 6.36 0.93 -13.05
CA VAL A 80 6.89 0.25 -11.88
C VAL A 80 5.92 0.23 -10.69
N ALA A 81 4.98 1.18 -10.64
CA ALA A 81 3.90 1.24 -9.68
C ALA A 81 2.67 1.90 -10.28
N ARG A 82 1.50 1.47 -9.82
CA ARG A 82 0.21 2.08 -10.11
C ARG A 82 -0.63 1.94 -8.86
N ASP A 83 -1.01 3.07 -8.28
CA ASP A 83 -1.75 3.13 -7.03
C ASP A 83 -2.93 4.09 -7.14
N TYR A 84 -3.94 3.84 -6.33
CA TYR A 84 -5.17 4.60 -6.27
C TYR A 84 -5.45 5.06 -4.85
N ALA A 85 -5.93 6.30 -4.72
CA ALA A 85 -6.52 6.82 -3.49
C ALA A 85 -7.86 7.46 -3.82
N ARG A 86 -8.77 7.59 -2.84
CA ARG A 86 -10.01 8.31 -3.11
C ARG A 86 -9.68 9.77 -3.32
N CYS A 87 -10.41 10.46 -4.20
CA CYS A 87 -10.16 11.89 -4.44
C CYS A 87 -10.21 12.72 -3.14
N ASP A 88 -11.04 12.33 -2.17
CA ASP A 88 -11.20 13.01 -0.88
C ASP A 88 -10.16 12.64 0.19
N ASP A 89 -9.20 11.77 -0.13
CA ASP A 89 -8.07 11.46 0.75
C ASP A 89 -6.97 12.55 0.68
N PHE A 90 -6.87 13.27 -0.44
CA PHE A 90 -5.91 14.36 -0.72
C PHE A 90 -4.42 14.06 -0.56
N SER A 91 -4.05 12.82 -0.23
CA SER A 91 -2.67 12.35 -0.16
C SER A 91 -2.59 10.85 -0.46
N ILE A 92 -1.51 10.44 -1.12
CA ILE A 92 -1.14 9.03 -1.30
C ILE A 92 0.38 8.89 -1.11
N THR A 93 0.82 7.79 -0.51
CA THR A 93 2.25 7.50 -0.34
C THR A 93 2.59 6.15 -0.95
N VAL A 94 3.67 6.11 -1.74
CA VAL A 94 4.17 4.90 -2.42
C VAL A 94 5.64 4.68 -2.06
N ASP A 95 5.97 3.47 -1.64
CA ASP A 95 7.35 3.08 -1.35
C ASP A 95 8.08 2.65 -2.63
N LEU A 96 9.22 3.27 -2.90
CA LEU A 96 10.00 3.06 -4.11
C LEU A 96 11.48 2.79 -3.76
N PRO A 97 12.16 1.88 -4.47
CA PRO A 97 13.61 1.78 -4.37
C PRO A 97 14.29 3.11 -4.73
N PRO A 98 15.45 3.42 -4.17
CA PRO A 98 16.19 4.62 -4.56
C PRO A 98 16.55 4.58 -6.04
N ASP A 99 16.06 5.55 -6.82
CA ASP A 99 16.29 5.70 -8.26
C ASP A 99 15.67 7.04 -8.74
N GLU A 100 15.76 7.30 -10.03
CA GLU A 100 15.04 8.37 -10.73
C GLU A 100 13.77 7.83 -11.39
N TYR A 101 12.69 8.62 -11.28
CA TYR A 101 11.37 8.28 -11.78
C TYR A 101 10.69 9.46 -12.46
N THR A 102 9.67 9.14 -13.24
CA THR A 102 8.61 10.08 -13.63
C THR A 102 7.28 9.50 -13.16
N ALA A 103 6.25 10.33 -13.06
CA ALA A 103 4.92 9.87 -12.72
C ALA A 103 3.84 10.62 -13.49
N THR A 104 2.68 10.01 -13.57
CA THR A 104 1.46 10.66 -14.05
C THR A 104 0.40 10.64 -12.97
N ALA A 105 -0.30 11.77 -12.83
CA ALA A 105 -1.42 11.92 -11.91
C ALA A 105 -2.68 12.28 -12.68
N THR A 106 -3.77 11.53 -12.46
CA THR A 106 -5.05 11.74 -13.12
C THR A 106 -6.18 11.49 -12.14
N LEU A 107 -7.23 12.33 -12.12
CA LEU A 107 -8.49 11.94 -11.49
C LEU A 107 -9.27 11.07 -12.47
N VAL A 108 -9.66 9.88 -12.05
CA VAL A 108 -10.41 8.90 -12.84
C VAL A 108 -11.76 8.59 -12.20
N GLU A 109 -12.75 8.19 -12.99
CA GLU A 109 -14.06 7.81 -12.46
C GLU A 109 -13.96 6.45 -11.79
N ARG A 110 -14.46 6.41 -10.55
CA ARG A 110 -14.42 5.21 -9.72
C ARG A 110 -15.10 4.03 -10.40
N GLY A 111 -14.35 2.95 -10.58
CA GLY A 111 -14.85 1.66 -11.07
C GLY A 111 -14.80 1.45 -12.59
N ASN A 112 -14.38 2.44 -13.38
CA ASN A 112 -14.17 2.25 -14.82
C ASN A 112 -12.90 2.93 -15.37
N ASP A 113 -12.11 3.58 -14.51
CA ASP A 113 -10.86 4.27 -14.80
C ASP A 113 -10.94 5.31 -15.93
N ARG A 114 -12.16 5.78 -16.27
CA ARG A 114 -12.33 6.82 -17.28
C ARG A 114 -11.77 8.12 -16.74
N PRO A 115 -10.84 8.81 -17.45
CA PRO A 115 -10.32 10.09 -17.00
C PRO A 115 -11.42 11.13 -16.79
N VAL A 116 -11.38 11.79 -15.63
CA VAL A 116 -12.21 12.93 -15.24
C VAL A 116 -11.43 14.23 -15.44
N THR A 117 -10.09 14.18 -15.37
CA THR A 117 -9.20 15.29 -15.68
C THR A 117 -8.23 14.93 -16.80
N THR A 118 -7.59 15.95 -17.39
CA THR A 118 -6.34 15.75 -18.11
C THR A 118 -5.29 15.15 -17.18
N THR A 119 -4.38 14.36 -17.74
CA THR A 119 -3.25 13.77 -17.01
C THR A 119 -2.15 14.81 -16.78
N LEU A 120 -1.71 14.93 -15.54
CA LEU A 120 -0.55 15.72 -15.15
C LEU A 120 0.72 14.86 -15.24
N GLN A 121 1.78 15.43 -15.81
CA GLN A 121 3.11 14.81 -15.83
C GLN A 121 3.92 15.37 -14.66
N VAL A 122 4.57 14.49 -13.91
CA VAL A 122 5.47 14.82 -12.81
C VAL A 122 6.84 14.24 -13.16
N GLU A 123 7.80 15.13 -13.40
CA GLU A 123 9.16 14.80 -13.83
C GLU A 123 10.15 14.95 -12.67
N ASP A 124 11.40 14.55 -12.89
CA ASP A 124 12.52 14.73 -11.94
C ASP A 124 12.30 14.18 -10.52
N ILE A 125 11.61 13.05 -10.40
CA ILE A 125 11.35 12.40 -9.10
C ILE A 125 12.59 11.60 -8.69
N HIS A 126 13.35 12.13 -7.73
CA HIS A 126 14.53 11.45 -7.19
C HIS A 126 14.26 10.85 -5.80
N ILE A 127 14.21 9.53 -5.71
CA ILE A 127 13.96 8.83 -4.45
C ILE A 127 15.28 8.48 -3.78
N VAL A 128 15.44 8.94 -2.54
CA VAL A 128 16.60 8.65 -1.68
C VAL A 128 16.21 7.65 -0.60
N ARG A 129 17.12 6.71 -0.31
CA ARG A 129 16.92 5.68 0.72
C ARG A 129 16.55 6.29 2.08
N GLY A 130 15.45 5.82 2.66
CA GLY A 130 15.02 6.22 4.00
C GLY A 130 14.51 7.66 4.10
N ALA A 131 14.30 8.33 2.96
CA ALA A 131 13.73 9.67 2.90
C ALA A 131 12.35 9.63 2.23
N THR A 132 11.52 10.63 2.56
CA THR A 132 10.24 10.88 1.91
C THR A 132 10.35 12.12 1.05
N LEU A 133 10.05 11.99 -0.24
CA LEU A 133 9.86 13.10 -1.15
C LEU A 133 8.37 13.47 -1.16
N ASN A 134 8.03 14.71 -0.84
CA ASN A 134 6.66 15.22 -0.90
C ASN A 134 6.53 16.10 -2.15
N LEU A 135 5.49 15.85 -2.96
CA LEU A 135 5.16 16.63 -4.14
C LEU A 135 3.68 17.00 -4.12
N ASP A 136 3.37 18.21 -4.58
CA ASP A 136 2.02 18.75 -4.65
C ASP A 136 1.57 18.91 -6.10
N VAL A 137 0.32 18.53 -6.41
CA VAL A 137 -0.32 18.83 -7.69
C VAL A 137 -1.68 19.51 -7.50
N ASP A 138 -2.11 20.32 -8.46
CA ASP A 138 -3.46 20.89 -8.49
C ASP A 138 -4.20 20.41 -9.74
N PHE A 139 -5.45 20.02 -9.55
CA PHE A 139 -6.40 19.82 -10.64
C PHE A 139 -7.27 21.08 -10.77
N PRO A 140 -6.84 22.08 -11.56
CA PRO A 140 -7.60 23.31 -11.74
C PRO A 140 -8.92 23.03 -12.47
N PRO A 141 -9.92 23.92 -12.38
CA PRO A 141 -11.21 23.72 -13.06
C PRO A 141 -11.09 23.47 -14.58
N SER A 142 -10.01 23.96 -15.21
CA SER A 142 -9.71 23.77 -16.63
C SER A 142 -9.18 22.38 -16.99
N SER A 143 -8.73 21.57 -16.03
CA SER A 143 -8.26 20.21 -16.30
C SER A 143 -9.42 19.23 -16.47
N PHE A 144 -10.62 19.55 -15.97
CA PHE A 144 -11.76 18.66 -16.00
C PHE A 144 -12.31 18.44 -17.42
N LEU A 145 -12.41 17.17 -17.80
CA LEU A 145 -12.92 16.71 -19.08
C LEU A 145 -14.45 16.68 -18.99
N ARG A 146 -15.13 17.48 -19.83
CA ARG A 146 -16.59 17.56 -19.91
C ARG A 146 -17.15 16.72 -21.04
#